data_AF-A0A444YM89-F1
#
_entry.id   AF-A0A444YM89-F1
#
_cell.length_a   1.000
_cell.length_b   1.000
_cell.length_c   1.000
_cell.angle_alpha   90.00
_cell.angle_beta   90.00
_cell.angle_gamma   90.00
#
_symmetry.space_group_name_H-M   'P 1'
#
loop_
_entity.id
_entity.type
_entity.pdbx_description
1 polymer ?
#
loop_
_entity_poly.entity_id
_entity_poly.type
_entity_poly.pdbx_seq_one_letter_code
_entity_poly.pdbx_strand_id
1 'polypeptide(L)'
;MTEASGGSGTGFLAKHRPFTSTGFSSSSQSESESGSHSDDERIVDSDDDRALSGFEGPSFEDIKEITIPRSKLAKWFMEPFFEELIVGCFVRVGIGRSKSGAIYRLCMVKNVDATDPDRQYKLENRSTHKYLNLVWGNETSAARWQMAMVSDSPPREEEFKQWLKELERTGGRMPIKRDVLDKKQAIKKINTFVYSAATVKQMLQEKKSASSRPLNVAAEKDRLRNELEKAILMHNEAEVERIRARLQELEASREAREKNAKALRLAEMNRKNRFENLKNASDLKRKALKAGDAGYDPFSRRWTRSRNYYAAKPGEEAADRNNSAGSKVAIAGSTIPNVAVNAEAGMVATAVALEAAADAGKLVDTSAPVDQGTESNMLHNFELPISLSSLQRFGGSQGVEAGFMAKKQKVEATVGFRVPENDGRRHALTLTVSDYKRRRGLL
;
A
#
# COMPACT_ATOMS: atom_id res chain seq x y z
N MET A 1 29.02 33.44 -62.80
CA MET A 1 28.52 32.59 -63.89
C MET A 1 27.99 31.31 -63.27
N THR A 2 26.71 30.93 -63.32
CA THR A 2 25.48 31.51 -63.87
C THR A 2 24.36 30.66 -63.24
N GLU A 3 23.30 31.31 -62.75
CA GLU A 3 21.86 30.91 -62.67
C GLU A 3 21.43 29.57 -62.00
N ALA A 4 20.46 29.50 -61.07
CA ALA A 4 19.11 30.05 -60.90
C ALA A 4 17.98 29.16 -61.50
N SER A 5 17.13 28.63 -60.61
CA SER A 5 15.67 28.38 -60.69
C SER A 5 15.31 27.37 -59.58
N GLY A 6 14.33 27.52 -58.69
CA GLY A 6 13.07 28.26 -58.71
C GLY A 6 11.91 27.26 -58.53
N GLY A 7 11.28 27.21 -57.35
CA GLY A 7 10.13 26.31 -57.11
C GLY A 7 9.55 26.39 -55.70
N SER A 8 8.45 27.14 -55.57
CA SER A 8 7.69 27.48 -54.36
C SER A 8 6.74 26.35 -53.92
N GLY A 9 6.56 26.18 -52.60
CA GLY A 9 5.57 25.26 -52.02
C GLY A 9 5.22 25.65 -50.57
N THR A 10 4.12 26.39 -50.43
CA THR A 10 3.37 26.76 -49.21
C THR A 10 3.01 25.51 -48.37
N GLY A 11 3.05 25.46 -47.03
CA GLY A 11 2.43 26.36 -46.06
C GLY A 11 1.11 25.75 -45.53
N PHE A 12 1.15 24.79 -44.59
CA PHE A 12 -0.04 24.21 -43.97
C PHE A 12 -0.13 24.57 -42.48
N LEU A 13 -1.05 25.48 -42.15
CA LEU A 13 -1.42 25.88 -40.80
C LEU A 13 -2.91 25.54 -40.62
N ALA A 14 -3.23 24.53 -39.80
CA ALA A 14 -4.61 24.13 -39.52
C ALA A 14 -5.26 25.09 -38.51
N LYS A 15 -6.35 25.75 -38.92
CA LYS A 15 -7.12 26.71 -38.13
C LYS A 15 -8.58 26.23 -38.11
N HIS A 16 -9.05 25.72 -36.97
CA HIS A 16 -10.47 25.38 -36.77
C HIS A 16 -11.28 26.66 -36.50
N ARG A 17 -12.38 26.85 -37.24
CA ARG A 17 -13.42 27.87 -37.02
C ARG A 17 -14.65 27.24 -36.35
N PRO A 18 -15.46 28.03 -35.61
CA PRO A 18 -16.69 27.57 -34.95
C PRO A 18 -17.91 27.61 -35.88
N PHE A 19 -18.88 26.74 -35.58
CA PHE A 19 -20.17 26.60 -36.26
C PHE A 19 -21.16 27.69 -35.84
N THR A 20 -21.78 28.34 -36.83
CA THR A 20 -23.00 29.16 -36.72
C THR A 20 -24.13 28.45 -37.47
N SER A 21 -25.33 28.39 -36.90
CA SER A 21 -26.52 27.87 -37.59
C SER A 21 -27.65 28.90 -37.57
N THR A 22 -27.89 29.45 -38.76
CA THR A 22 -29.17 29.73 -39.43
C THR A 22 -30.37 30.21 -38.60
N GLY A 23 -30.68 31.49 -38.77
CA GLY A 23 -32.02 32.04 -38.57
C GLY A 23 -32.93 31.77 -39.77
N PHE A 24 -34.21 31.57 -39.49
CA PHE A 24 -35.31 31.59 -40.45
C PHE A 24 -36.12 32.87 -40.22
N SER A 25 -36.25 33.68 -41.27
CA SER A 25 -37.14 34.84 -41.33
C SER A 25 -38.55 34.41 -41.72
N SER A 26 -39.56 34.99 -41.06
CA SER A 26 -40.94 35.04 -41.55
C SER A 26 -41.48 36.44 -41.30
N SER A 27 -41.75 37.16 -42.39
CA SER A 27 -42.41 38.45 -42.48
C SER A 27 -43.91 38.34 -42.25
N SER A 28 -44.53 39.32 -41.58
CA SER A 28 -45.91 39.76 -41.86
C SER A 28 -46.14 41.16 -41.29
N GLN A 29 -46.68 42.04 -42.15
CA GLN A 29 -47.07 43.43 -41.91
C GLN A 29 -48.39 43.54 -41.13
N SER A 30 -48.56 44.62 -40.36
CA SER A 30 -49.85 45.29 -40.12
C SER A 30 -49.65 46.65 -39.41
N GLU A 31 -49.69 47.71 -40.21
CA GLU A 31 -50.41 49.01 -40.11
C GLU A 31 -51.03 49.51 -38.77
N SER A 32 -50.72 50.79 -38.44
CA SER A 32 -51.61 51.88 -37.91
C SER A 32 -52.09 51.81 -36.43
N GLU A 33 -52.24 52.85 -35.59
CA GLU A 33 -52.46 54.31 -35.68
C GLU A 33 -51.94 55.09 -34.43
N SER A 34 -51.84 56.40 -34.63
CA SER A 34 -51.71 57.59 -33.75
C SER A 34 -51.99 57.56 -32.24
N GLY A 35 -51.19 58.37 -31.51
CA GLY A 35 -51.54 58.93 -30.20
C GLY A 35 -50.51 59.96 -29.70
N SER A 36 -50.71 61.23 -30.00
CA SER A 36 -49.96 62.37 -29.45
C SER A 36 -50.47 62.69 -28.04
N HIS A 37 -49.58 62.83 -27.05
CA HIS A 37 -49.76 63.83 -25.99
C HIS A 37 -48.45 64.20 -25.28
N SER A 38 -48.34 65.51 -25.08
CA SER A 38 -47.32 66.38 -24.51
C SER A 38 -46.92 66.16 -23.04
N ASP A 39 -45.67 66.53 -22.74
CA ASP A 39 -45.09 67.17 -21.55
C ASP A 39 -45.70 66.90 -20.16
N ASP A 40 -44.89 66.34 -19.25
CA ASP A 40 -44.71 66.93 -17.91
C ASP A 40 -43.42 66.43 -17.25
N GLU A 41 -42.74 67.34 -16.57
CA GLU A 41 -41.47 67.15 -15.92
C GLU A 41 -41.58 66.21 -14.70
N ARG A 42 -40.55 65.39 -14.50
CA ARG A 42 -40.06 65.06 -13.15
C ARG A 42 -38.66 64.46 -13.23
N ILE A 43 -37.68 65.29 -12.87
CA ILE A 43 -36.35 64.87 -12.45
C ILE A 43 -36.55 63.97 -11.23
N VAL A 44 -36.40 62.66 -11.42
CA VAL A 44 -36.24 61.72 -10.31
C VAL A 44 -34.79 61.27 -10.38
N ASP A 45 -33.96 61.96 -9.61
CA ASP A 45 -32.62 61.55 -9.21
C ASP A 45 -32.76 60.23 -8.44
N SER A 46 -32.88 59.14 -9.20
CA SER A 46 -33.03 57.80 -8.66
C SER A 46 -31.63 57.29 -8.37
N ASP A 47 -31.30 57.37 -7.09
CA ASP A 47 -30.21 56.82 -6.29
C ASP A 47 -29.93 55.32 -6.58
N ASP A 48 -29.70 54.96 -7.85
CA ASP A 48 -29.47 53.59 -8.35
C ASP A 48 -27.97 53.19 -8.29
N ASP A 49 -27.18 53.89 -7.47
CA ASP A 49 -25.81 53.51 -7.16
C ASP A 49 -25.72 52.47 -6.02
N ARG A 50 -26.86 51.99 -5.50
CA ARG A 50 -26.90 51.06 -4.36
C ARG A 50 -27.20 49.60 -4.70
N ALA A 51 -27.45 49.27 -5.96
CA ALA A 51 -27.70 47.89 -6.41
C ALA A 51 -26.44 47.11 -6.86
N LEU A 52 -25.27 47.76 -6.91
CA LEU A 52 -23.99 47.10 -7.24
C LEU A 52 -23.21 46.59 -6.01
N SER A 53 -23.68 46.85 -4.78
CA SER A 53 -23.02 46.42 -3.54
C SER A 53 -23.45 45.03 -3.05
N GLY A 54 -24.12 44.22 -3.88
CA GLY A 54 -24.58 42.87 -3.54
C GLY A 54 -23.59 41.73 -3.86
N PHE A 55 -22.52 42.00 -4.60
CA PHE A 55 -21.44 41.04 -4.84
C PHE A 55 -20.43 41.09 -3.71
N GLU A 56 -20.86 40.69 -2.51
CA GLU A 56 -19.92 40.48 -1.44
C GLU A 56 -18.99 39.33 -1.85
N GLY A 57 -17.69 39.61 -1.97
CA GLY A 57 -16.69 38.62 -2.35
C GLY A 57 -16.59 37.48 -1.32
N PRO A 58 -16.01 36.33 -1.69
CA PRO A 58 -15.81 35.21 -0.77
C PRO A 58 -15.02 35.64 0.46
N SER A 59 -15.42 35.14 1.64
CA SER A 59 -14.70 35.40 2.88
C SER A 59 -13.33 34.72 2.85
N PHE A 60 -12.40 35.22 3.67
CA PHE A 60 -11.11 34.56 3.90
C PHE A 60 -11.30 33.11 4.38
N GLU A 61 -12.31 32.88 5.22
CA GLU A 61 -12.62 31.54 5.74
C GLU A 61 -13.07 30.59 4.63
N ASP A 62 -13.94 31.07 3.73
CA ASP A 62 -14.41 30.27 2.60
C ASP A 62 -13.24 29.85 1.70
N ILE A 63 -12.34 30.80 1.40
CA ILE A 63 -11.15 30.55 0.60
C ILE A 63 -10.18 29.60 1.30
N LYS A 64 -10.01 29.74 2.62
CA LYS A 64 -9.17 28.85 3.42
C LYS A 64 -9.66 27.40 3.35
N GLU A 65 -10.96 27.18 3.34
CA GLU A 65 -11.54 25.83 3.24
C GLU A 65 -11.41 25.20 1.84
N ILE A 66 -11.52 26.00 0.78
CA ILE A 66 -11.28 25.52 -0.60
C ILE A 66 -9.80 25.52 -0.99
N THR A 67 -8.91 25.92 -0.08
CA THR A 67 -7.46 25.85 -0.28
C THR A 67 -6.97 24.42 -0.04
N ILE A 68 -6.32 23.84 -1.05
CA ILE A 68 -5.85 22.46 -1.03
C ILE A 68 -4.36 22.42 -0.64
N PRO A 69 -3.99 21.74 0.46
CA PRO A 69 -2.60 21.54 0.84
C PRO A 69 -1.92 20.51 -0.06
N ARG A 70 -0.58 20.59 -0.15
CA ARG A 70 0.25 19.68 -0.94
C ARG A 70 0.01 18.19 -0.63
N SER A 71 -0.13 17.84 0.63
CA SER A 71 -0.42 16.48 1.10
C SER A 71 -1.76 15.94 0.59
N LYS A 72 -2.78 16.80 0.39
CA LYS A 72 -4.04 16.38 -0.27
C LYS A 72 -3.82 16.18 -1.78
N LEU A 73 -3.07 17.07 -2.44
CA LEU A 73 -2.70 16.89 -3.86
C LEU A 73 -1.95 15.57 -4.09
N ALA A 74 -0.99 15.24 -3.22
CA ALA A 74 -0.22 14.01 -3.29
C ALA A 74 -1.07 12.75 -3.06
N LYS A 75 -2.24 12.88 -2.42
CA LYS A 75 -3.24 11.79 -2.31
C LYS A 75 -4.10 11.71 -3.56
N TRP A 76 -4.54 12.84 -4.09
CA TRP A 76 -5.56 12.89 -5.13
C TRP A 76 -5.03 12.88 -6.57
N PHE A 77 -3.76 13.14 -6.85
CA PHE A 77 -3.30 13.34 -8.24
C PHE A 77 -3.50 12.15 -9.21
N MET A 78 -3.66 10.93 -8.69
CA MET A 78 -3.96 9.70 -9.46
C MET A 78 -5.45 9.32 -9.40
N GLU A 79 -6.28 10.15 -8.77
CA GLU A 79 -7.70 9.91 -8.65
C GLU A 79 -8.42 10.39 -9.92
N PRO A 80 -9.49 9.70 -10.34
CA PRO A 80 -10.22 9.98 -11.59
C PRO A 80 -10.89 11.36 -11.59
N PHE A 81 -11.36 11.82 -10.43
CA PHE A 81 -12.05 13.11 -10.26
C PHE A 81 -11.08 14.28 -10.05
N PHE A 82 -9.76 14.02 -10.01
CA PHE A 82 -8.76 15.01 -9.61
C PHE A 82 -8.81 16.26 -10.48
N GLU A 83 -8.85 16.08 -11.79
CA GLU A 83 -8.72 17.17 -12.76
C GLU A 83 -9.95 18.08 -12.73
N GLU A 84 -11.15 17.53 -12.58
CA GLU A 84 -12.39 18.29 -12.46
C GLU A 84 -12.52 18.99 -11.11
N LEU A 85 -12.14 18.29 -10.03
CA LEU A 85 -12.25 18.82 -8.68
C LEU A 85 -11.34 20.02 -8.48
N ILE A 86 -10.05 19.87 -8.83
CA ILE A 86 -9.01 20.80 -8.42
C ILE A 86 -9.13 22.15 -9.12
N VAL A 87 -9.76 22.18 -10.30
CA VAL A 87 -10.06 23.39 -11.05
C VAL A 87 -10.98 24.30 -10.22
N GLY A 88 -10.58 25.56 -10.05
CA GLY A 88 -11.28 26.55 -9.23
C GLY A 88 -10.98 26.45 -7.73
N CYS A 89 -10.18 25.48 -7.27
CA CYS A 89 -9.64 25.50 -5.91
C CYS A 89 -8.44 26.45 -5.80
N PHE A 90 -8.10 26.80 -4.57
CA PHE A 90 -6.90 27.60 -4.29
C PHE A 90 -5.75 26.72 -3.82
N VAL A 91 -4.53 27.15 -4.12
CA VAL A 91 -3.29 26.56 -3.62
C VAL A 91 -2.34 27.66 -3.17
N ARG A 92 -1.63 27.40 -2.08
CA ARG A 92 -0.59 28.28 -1.55
C ARG A 92 0.76 27.87 -2.13
N VAL A 93 1.36 28.71 -2.97
CA VAL A 93 2.60 28.37 -3.69
C VAL A 93 3.77 29.18 -3.18
N GLY A 94 4.89 28.49 -2.93
CA GLY A 94 6.16 29.14 -2.61
C GLY A 94 6.83 29.67 -3.88
N ILE A 95 6.92 30.98 -4.03
CA ILE A 95 7.55 31.61 -5.20
C ILE A 95 9.06 31.73 -5.02
N GLY A 96 9.52 31.89 -3.78
CA GLY A 96 10.94 32.02 -3.48
C GLY A 96 11.20 32.44 -2.05
N ARG A 97 12.40 32.96 -1.80
CA ARG A 97 12.84 33.44 -0.48
C ARG A 97 13.27 34.90 -0.60
N SER A 98 12.72 35.75 0.24
CA SER A 98 13.14 37.14 0.46
C SER A 98 14.07 37.23 1.68
N LYS A 99 14.62 38.43 1.89
CA LYS A 99 15.39 38.81 3.09
C LYS A 99 14.59 38.56 4.39
N SER A 100 13.26 38.64 4.32
CA SER A 100 12.34 38.40 5.44
C SER A 100 11.84 36.96 5.59
N GLY A 101 12.22 36.05 4.69
CA GLY A 101 11.80 34.64 4.72
C GLY A 101 11.17 34.15 3.41
N ALA A 102 10.60 32.95 3.44
CA ALA A 102 9.94 32.35 2.27
C ALA A 102 8.66 33.13 1.91
N ILE A 103 8.54 33.54 0.65
CA ILE A 103 7.37 34.24 0.11
C ILE A 103 6.42 33.22 -0.50
N TYR A 104 5.17 33.31 -0.08
CA TYR A 104 4.08 32.51 -0.60
C TYR A 104 3.02 33.41 -1.22
N ARG A 105 2.36 32.89 -2.25
CA ARG A 105 1.17 33.53 -2.83
C ARG A 105 0.03 32.54 -2.91
N LEU A 106 -1.17 33.09 -2.80
CA LEU A 106 -2.39 32.35 -3.01
C LEU A 106 -2.77 32.43 -4.49
N CYS A 107 -2.86 31.27 -5.13
CA CYS A 107 -3.17 31.17 -6.55
C CYS A 107 -4.38 30.26 -6.76
N MET A 108 -5.16 30.55 -7.80
CA MET A 108 -6.28 29.71 -8.21
C MET A 108 -5.83 28.72 -9.27
N VAL A 109 -6.31 27.48 -9.22
CA VAL A 109 -6.00 26.46 -10.23
C VAL A 109 -6.94 26.62 -11.42
N LYS A 110 -6.40 26.89 -12.61
CA LYS A 110 -7.17 27.01 -13.86
C LYS A 110 -7.38 25.65 -14.53
N ASN A 111 -6.31 24.88 -14.69
CA ASN A 111 -6.35 23.52 -15.24
C ASN A 111 -5.13 22.71 -14.78
N VAL A 112 -5.21 21.40 -15.00
CA VAL A 112 -4.10 20.46 -14.82
C VAL A 112 -3.49 20.19 -16.18
N ASP A 113 -2.18 20.33 -16.29
CA ASP A 113 -1.42 20.04 -17.51
C ASP A 113 -0.72 18.69 -17.37
N ALA A 114 -1.10 17.72 -18.22
CA ALA A 114 -0.49 16.40 -18.32
C ALA A 114 0.15 16.14 -19.70
N THR A 115 0.43 17.20 -20.46
CA THR A 115 0.81 17.11 -21.89
C THR A 115 2.21 16.50 -22.11
N ASP A 116 3.11 16.57 -21.11
CA ASP A 116 4.50 16.10 -21.24
C ASP A 116 4.80 14.89 -20.31
N PRO A 117 4.63 13.64 -20.77
CA PRO A 117 4.94 12.44 -20.00
C PRO A 117 6.43 12.30 -19.62
N ASP A 118 7.32 12.93 -20.38
CA ASP A 118 8.78 12.84 -20.20
C ASP A 118 9.28 13.70 -19.03
N ARG A 119 8.54 14.76 -18.66
CA ARG A 119 8.91 15.69 -17.58
C ARG A 119 8.33 15.22 -16.25
N GLN A 120 8.82 14.08 -15.77
CA GLN A 120 8.41 13.55 -14.48
C GLN A 120 9.19 14.20 -13.33
N TYR A 121 8.49 14.50 -12.23
CA TYR A 121 9.09 14.96 -11.00
C TYR A 121 8.57 14.16 -9.80
N LYS A 122 9.32 14.19 -8.70
CA LYS A 122 8.94 13.49 -7.47
C LYS A 122 8.00 14.36 -6.64
N LEU A 123 6.80 13.84 -6.39
CA LEU A 123 5.85 14.37 -5.44
C LEU A 123 5.80 13.42 -4.24
N GLU A 124 6.48 13.81 -3.16
CA GLU A 124 6.67 12.97 -1.97
C GLU A 124 7.30 11.62 -2.33
N ASN A 125 6.54 10.53 -2.21
CA ASN A 125 7.00 9.17 -2.48
C ASN A 125 6.62 8.66 -3.88
N ARG A 126 5.97 9.48 -4.71
CA ARG A 126 5.45 9.09 -6.03
C ARG A 126 6.00 9.98 -7.13
N SER A 127 6.15 9.42 -8.34
CA SER A 127 6.53 10.19 -9.54
C SER A 127 5.26 10.67 -10.25
N THR A 128 5.26 11.90 -10.74
CA THR A 128 4.14 12.46 -11.51
C THR A 128 4.64 13.38 -12.62
N HIS A 129 3.91 13.41 -13.73
CA HIS A 129 4.10 14.34 -14.85
C HIS A 129 2.97 15.38 -14.91
N LYS A 130 2.02 15.36 -13.97
CA LYS A 130 0.92 16.34 -13.92
C LYS A 130 1.41 17.64 -13.29
N TYR A 131 1.16 18.77 -13.93
CA TYR A 131 1.46 20.11 -13.44
C TYR A 131 0.16 20.88 -13.20
N LEU A 132 0.20 21.88 -12.33
CA LEU A 132 -0.93 22.77 -12.10
C LEU A 132 -0.67 24.10 -12.81
N ASN A 133 -1.62 24.54 -13.62
CA ASN A 133 -1.60 25.88 -14.18
C ASN A 133 -2.32 26.82 -13.21
N LEU A 134 -1.55 27.72 -12.63
CA LEU A 134 -2.00 28.57 -11.54
C LEU A 134 -2.12 30.00 -12.02
N VAL A 135 -3.25 30.60 -11.65
CA VAL A 135 -3.59 31.99 -11.95
C VAL A 135 -3.42 32.83 -10.69
N TRP A 136 -2.70 33.94 -10.85
CA TRP A 136 -2.56 34.97 -9.83
C TRP A 136 -3.07 36.30 -10.40
N GLY A 137 -4.20 36.77 -9.89
CA GLY A 137 -4.93 37.94 -10.43
C GLY A 137 -5.69 37.61 -11.71
N ASN A 138 -5.02 37.68 -12.86
CA ASN A 138 -5.65 37.55 -14.18
C ASN A 138 -5.25 36.24 -14.89
N GLU A 139 -6.08 35.79 -15.82
CA GLU A 139 -5.88 34.57 -16.61
C GLU A 139 -4.60 34.59 -17.46
N THR A 140 -4.10 35.77 -17.82
CA THR A 140 -2.83 35.95 -18.53
C THR A 140 -1.62 35.63 -17.66
N SER A 141 -1.76 35.68 -16.33
CA SER A 141 -0.76 35.27 -15.36
C SER A 141 -0.73 33.75 -15.12
N ALA A 142 -1.47 32.97 -15.92
CA ALA A 142 -1.48 31.51 -15.82
C ALA A 142 -0.07 30.95 -16.09
N ALA A 143 0.55 30.39 -15.06
CA ALA A 143 1.87 29.79 -15.14
C ALA A 143 1.82 28.32 -14.72
N ARG A 144 2.68 27.50 -15.32
CA ARG A 144 2.80 26.07 -15.01
C ARG A 144 3.66 25.86 -13.77
N TRP A 145 3.10 25.26 -12.74
CA TRP A 145 3.76 24.98 -11.47
C TRP A 145 3.76 23.49 -11.13
N GLN A 146 4.85 23.01 -10.54
CA GLN A 146 4.91 21.68 -9.95
C GLN A 146 4.08 21.65 -8.66
N MET A 147 3.32 20.58 -8.45
CA MET A 147 2.60 20.35 -7.18
C MET A 147 3.55 20.31 -5.96
N ALA A 148 4.84 19.99 -6.18
CA ALA A 148 5.84 19.97 -5.11
C ALA A 148 6.12 21.36 -4.50
N MET A 149 5.82 22.44 -5.23
CA MET A 149 6.02 23.84 -4.79
C MET A 149 4.86 24.36 -3.93
N VAL A 150 3.78 23.58 -3.80
CA VAL A 150 2.61 23.91 -2.97
C VAL A 150 2.96 23.70 -1.50
N SER A 151 2.49 24.59 -0.63
CA SER A 151 2.69 24.47 0.81
C SER A 151 1.61 23.59 1.46
N ASP A 152 1.96 22.95 2.58
CA ASP A 152 0.99 22.24 3.42
C ASP A 152 0.33 23.16 4.47
N SER A 153 0.88 24.35 4.72
CA SER A 153 0.31 25.26 5.70
C SER A 153 -0.94 25.97 5.15
N PRO A 154 -1.92 26.30 6.01
CA PRO A 154 -3.08 27.08 5.60
C PRO A 154 -2.66 28.46 5.05
N PRO A 155 -3.49 29.06 4.17
CA PRO A 155 -3.27 30.42 3.69
C PRO A 155 -3.35 31.42 4.84
N ARG A 156 -2.60 32.51 4.73
CA ARG A 156 -2.64 33.61 5.70
C ARG A 156 -3.46 34.78 5.17
N GLU A 157 -3.94 35.62 6.09
CA GLU A 157 -4.73 36.80 5.72
C GLU A 157 -3.94 37.82 4.90
N GLU A 158 -2.63 37.94 5.11
CA GLU A 158 -1.82 38.88 4.33
C GLU A 158 -1.71 38.42 2.87
N GLU A 159 -1.61 37.11 2.65
CA GLU A 159 -1.55 36.49 1.32
C GLU A 159 -2.88 36.67 0.58
N PHE A 160 -4.00 36.56 1.32
CA PHE A 160 -5.33 36.82 0.79
C PHE A 160 -5.52 38.29 0.40
N LYS A 161 -5.12 39.23 1.27
CA LYS A 161 -5.16 40.68 0.96
C LYS A 161 -4.29 41.03 -0.25
N GLN A 162 -3.12 40.40 -0.39
CA GLN A 162 -2.27 40.57 -1.57
C GLN A 162 -2.94 40.07 -2.85
N TRP A 163 -3.61 38.91 -2.78
CA TRP A 163 -4.35 38.37 -3.91
C TRP A 163 -5.54 39.28 -4.31
N LEU A 164 -6.28 39.82 -3.35
CA LEU A 164 -7.37 40.78 -3.62
C LEU A 164 -6.85 42.06 -4.31
N LYS A 165 -5.76 42.64 -3.80
CA LYS A 165 -5.12 43.81 -4.42
C LYS A 165 -4.69 43.53 -5.85
N GLU A 166 -4.15 42.34 -6.11
CA GLU A 166 -3.73 41.95 -7.44
C GLU A 166 -4.93 41.74 -8.39
N LEU A 167 -6.03 41.17 -7.89
CA LEU A 167 -7.27 41.07 -8.65
C LEU A 167 -7.80 42.43 -9.09
N GLU A 168 -7.86 43.39 -8.16
CA GLU A 168 -8.29 44.75 -8.42
C GLU A 168 -7.37 45.45 -9.42
N ARG A 169 -6.05 45.30 -9.25
CA ARG A 169 -5.04 45.88 -10.14
C ARG A 169 -5.11 45.33 -11.58
N THR A 170 -5.41 44.05 -11.73
CA THR A 170 -5.38 43.35 -13.03
C THR A 170 -6.74 43.21 -13.69
N GLY A 171 -7.82 43.63 -13.01
CA GLY A 171 -9.19 43.43 -13.46
C GLY A 171 -9.60 41.95 -13.52
N GLY A 172 -8.98 41.11 -12.68
CA GLY A 172 -9.27 39.68 -12.68
C GLY A 172 -10.67 39.37 -12.16
N ARG A 173 -11.26 38.26 -12.62
CA ARG A 173 -12.61 37.84 -12.19
C ARG A 173 -12.58 37.40 -10.72
N MET A 174 -13.32 38.12 -9.86
CA MET A 174 -13.59 37.68 -8.50
C MET A 174 -14.44 36.40 -8.52
N PRO A 175 -14.07 35.35 -7.77
CA PRO A 175 -14.94 34.18 -7.60
C PRO A 175 -16.26 34.55 -6.97
N ILE A 176 -17.35 33.96 -7.44
CA ILE A 176 -18.68 34.17 -6.86
C ILE A 176 -18.77 33.33 -5.58
N LYS A 177 -19.36 33.88 -4.50
CA LYS A 177 -19.58 33.15 -3.23
C LYS A 177 -20.26 31.79 -3.44
N ARG A 178 -21.24 31.71 -4.35
CA ARG A 178 -21.93 30.47 -4.71
C ARG A 178 -20.98 29.41 -5.27
N ASP A 179 -20.12 29.79 -6.21
CA ASP A 179 -19.13 28.87 -6.81
C ASP A 179 -18.18 28.31 -5.74
N VAL A 180 -17.76 29.15 -4.80
CA VAL A 180 -16.91 28.74 -3.67
C VAL A 180 -17.64 27.75 -2.76
N LEU A 181 -18.92 27.99 -2.47
CA LEU A 181 -19.74 27.08 -1.66
C LEU A 181 -19.96 25.73 -2.37
N ASP A 182 -20.22 25.76 -3.67
CA ASP A 182 -20.38 24.55 -4.49
C ASP A 182 -19.09 23.73 -4.51
N LYS A 183 -17.92 24.40 -4.62
CA LYS A 183 -16.60 23.75 -4.51
C LYS A 183 -16.33 23.18 -3.12
N LYS A 184 -16.70 23.90 -2.06
CA LYS A 184 -16.64 23.40 -0.67
C LYS A 184 -17.46 22.12 -0.53
N GLN A 185 -18.67 22.08 -1.09
CA GLN A 185 -19.51 20.87 -1.09
C GLN A 185 -18.91 19.75 -1.93
N ALA A 186 -18.36 20.05 -3.11
CA ALA A 186 -17.69 19.07 -3.96
C ALA A 186 -16.51 18.39 -3.24
N ILE A 187 -15.68 19.16 -2.53
CA ILE A 187 -14.58 18.64 -1.70
C ILE A 187 -15.10 17.70 -0.60
N LYS A 188 -16.23 18.04 0.04
CA LYS A 188 -16.84 17.19 1.07
C LYS A 188 -17.39 15.89 0.49
N LYS A 189 -18.03 15.93 -0.69
CA LYS A 189 -18.61 14.76 -1.37
C LYS A 189 -17.56 13.69 -1.68
N ILE A 190 -16.31 14.07 -1.89
CA ILE A 190 -15.23 13.12 -2.20
C ILE A 190 -14.92 12.16 -1.06
N ASN A 191 -15.11 12.57 0.20
CA ASN A 191 -14.89 11.67 1.32
C ASN A 191 -15.84 10.46 1.29
N THR A 192 -16.96 10.57 0.56
CA THR A 192 -17.96 9.51 0.37
C THR A 192 -17.96 8.98 -1.07
N PHE A 193 -16.95 9.30 -1.88
CA PHE A 193 -16.90 8.86 -3.28
C PHE A 193 -16.75 7.34 -3.39
N VAL A 194 -17.64 6.71 -4.16
CA VAL A 194 -17.63 5.27 -4.43
C VAL A 194 -16.95 5.01 -5.77
N TYR A 195 -15.91 4.19 -5.75
CA TYR A 195 -15.19 3.83 -6.96
C TYR A 195 -15.96 2.78 -7.78
N SER A 196 -16.10 3.04 -9.08
CA SER A 196 -16.58 2.04 -10.03
C SER A 196 -15.50 0.98 -10.30
N ALA A 197 -15.91 -0.26 -10.55
CA ALA A 197 -15.00 -1.36 -10.86
C ALA A 197 -14.13 -1.08 -12.11
N ALA A 198 -14.67 -0.35 -13.10
CA ALA A 198 -13.91 0.07 -14.28
C ALA A 198 -12.79 1.04 -13.91
N THR A 199 -13.10 2.03 -13.06
CA THR A 199 -12.16 3.04 -12.58
C THR A 199 -11.04 2.43 -11.75
N VAL A 200 -11.35 1.46 -10.87
CA VAL A 200 -10.32 0.75 -10.09
C VAL A 200 -9.36 -0.02 -11.01
N LYS A 201 -9.85 -0.66 -12.07
CA LYS A 201 -9.01 -1.34 -13.06
C LYS A 201 -8.06 -0.36 -13.77
N GLN A 202 -8.57 0.79 -14.18
CA GLN A 202 -7.76 1.85 -14.79
C GLN A 202 -6.68 2.35 -13.81
N MET A 203 -7.04 2.66 -12.56
CA MET A 203 -6.09 3.11 -11.55
C MET A 203 -5.00 2.07 -11.25
N LEU A 204 -5.35 0.78 -11.26
CA LEU A 204 -4.36 -0.30 -11.10
C LEU A 204 -3.42 -0.37 -12.30
N GLN A 205 -3.92 -0.12 -13.51
CA GLN A 205 -3.10 -0.09 -14.72
C GLN A 205 -2.15 1.12 -14.71
N GLU A 206 -2.65 2.31 -14.36
CA GLU A 206 -1.85 3.52 -14.24
C GLU A 206 -0.80 3.42 -13.12
N LYS A 207 -1.15 2.82 -11.97
CA LYS A 207 -0.18 2.58 -10.89
C LYS A 207 0.91 1.59 -11.31
N LYS A 208 0.58 0.58 -12.13
CA LYS A 208 1.57 -0.36 -12.67
C LYS A 208 2.49 0.31 -13.68
N SER A 209 1.97 1.16 -14.56
CA SER A 209 2.80 1.87 -15.55
C SER A 209 3.64 2.99 -14.92
N ALA A 210 3.12 3.70 -13.92
CA ALA A 210 3.83 4.75 -13.21
C ALA A 210 4.87 4.19 -12.21
N SER A 211 4.61 3.01 -11.64
CA SER A 211 5.59 2.32 -10.79
C SER A 211 6.55 1.53 -11.66
N SER A 212 7.70 2.13 -11.97
CA SER A 212 8.85 1.43 -12.57
C SER A 212 9.26 0.18 -11.76
N ARG A 213 8.91 0.13 -10.47
CA ARG A 213 9.24 -0.99 -9.59
C ARG A 213 8.09 -2.00 -9.52
N PRO A 214 8.34 -3.29 -9.82
CA PRO A 214 7.39 -4.34 -9.52
C PRO A 214 7.21 -4.46 -7.99
N LEU A 215 5.96 -4.38 -7.53
CA LEU A 215 5.61 -4.35 -6.10
C LEU A 215 5.95 -5.70 -5.42
N ASN A 216 5.93 -6.80 -6.17
CA ASN A 216 6.34 -8.11 -5.68
C ASN A 216 7.13 -8.87 -6.75
N VAL A 217 8.45 -8.68 -6.74
CA VAL A 217 9.40 -9.36 -7.65
C VAL A 217 9.27 -10.89 -7.56
N ALA A 218 9.00 -11.45 -6.38
CA ALA A 218 8.88 -12.90 -6.21
C ALA A 218 7.63 -13.45 -6.89
N ALA A 219 6.46 -12.83 -6.67
CA ALA A 219 5.22 -13.24 -7.31
C ALA A 219 5.24 -13.04 -8.84
N GLU A 220 5.90 -11.97 -9.31
CA GLU A 220 6.07 -11.75 -10.75
C GLU A 220 7.02 -12.77 -11.37
N LYS A 221 8.11 -13.14 -10.67
CA LYS A 221 9.00 -14.21 -11.11
C LYS A 221 8.30 -15.57 -11.13
N ASP A 222 7.46 -15.87 -10.14
CA ASP A 222 6.68 -17.13 -10.13
C ASP A 222 5.65 -17.15 -11.26
N ARG A 223 4.96 -16.03 -11.54
CA ARG A 223 4.09 -15.91 -12.71
C ARG A 223 4.84 -16.10 -14.03
N LEU A 224 5.96 -15.41 -14.22
CA LEU A 224 6.77 -15.53 -15.43
C LEU A 224 7.36 -16.93 -15.60
N ARG A 225 7.70 -17.65 -14.52
CA ARG A 225 8.10 -19.07 -14.61
C ARG A 225 6.96 -19.96 -15.09
N ASN A 226 5.76 -19.75 -14.55
CA ASN A 226 4.58 -20.51 -15.00
C ASN A 226 4.21 -20.19 -16.46
N GLU A 227 4.35 -18.92 -16.88
CA GLU A 227 4.16 -18.50 -18.27
C GLU A 227 5.24 -19.07 -19.20
N LEU A 228 6.50 -19.12 -18.75
CA LEU A 228 7.60 -19.77 -19.46
C LEU A 228 7.29 -21.26 -19.71
N GLU A 229 6.87 -21.99 -18.68
CA GLU A 229 6.50 -23.40 -18.80
C GLU A 229 5.37 -23.58 -19.82
N LYS A 230 4.33 -22.74 -19.77
CA LYS A 230 3.24 -22.74 -20.75
C LYS A 230 3.72 -22.44 -22.18
N ALA A 231 4.57 -21.43 -22.36
CA ALA A 231 5.10 -21.05 -23.66
C ALA A 231 6.01 -22.13 -24.27
N ILE A 232 6.77 -22.84 -23.43
CA ILE A 232 7.55 -24.03 -23.82
C ILE A 232 6.61 -25.15 -24.27
N LEU A 233 5.55 -25.44 -23.51
CA LEU A 233 4.55 -26.46 -23.88
C LEU A 233 3.81 -26.12 -25.18
N MET A 234 3.60 -24.82 -25.46
CA MET A 234 2.97 -24.33 -26.69
C MET A 234 3.97 -24.16 -27.86
N HIS A 235 5.26 -24.48 -27.66
CA HIS A 235 6.34 -24.32 -28.63
C HIS A 235 6.47 -22.90 -29.23
N ASN A 236 6.11 -21.87 -28.46
CA ASN A 236 6.21 -20.47 -28.89
C ASN A 236 7.57 -19.88 -28.51
N GLU A 237 8.59 -20.11 -29.35
CA GLU A 237 9.99 -19.71 -29.06
C GLU A 237 10.15 -18.20 -28.84
N ALA A 238 9.43 -17.36 -29.60
CA ALA A 238 9.50 -15.91 -29.48
C ALA A 238 8.97 -15.41 -28.11
N GLU A 239 7.96 -16.08 -27.56
CA GLU A 239 7.42 -15.75 -26.24
C GLU A 239 8.33 -16.24 -25.11
N VAL A 240 8.95 -17.42 -25.29
CA VAL A 240 9.96 -17.96 -24.37
C VAL A 240 11.15 -17.01 -24.24
N GLU A 241 11.66 -16.46 -25.34
CA GLU A 241 12.76 -15.51 -25.33
C GLU A 241 12.40 -14.20 -24.62
N ARG A 242 11.21 -13.63 -24.88
CA ARG A 242 10.72 -12.44 -24.19
C ARG A 242 10.59 -12.65 -22.69
N ILE A 243 9.99 -13.77 -22.27
CA ILE A 243 9.80 -14.10 -20.85
C ILE A 243 11.15 -14.32 -20.16
N ARG A 244 12.10 -15.02 -20.81
CA ARG A 244 13.47 -15.21 -20.27
C ARG A 244 14.20 -13.88 -20.09
N ALA A 245 14.16 -12.99 -21.09
CA ALA A 245 14.77 -11.66 -21.00
C ALA A 245 14.19 -10.85 -19.83
N ARG A 246 12.87 -10.89 -19.64
CA ARG A 246 12.21 -10.23 -18.51
C ARG A 246 12.60 -10.84 -17.16
N LEU A 247 12.77 -12.16 -17.09
CA LEU A 247 13.21 -12.86 -15.87
C LEU A 247 14.64 -12.47 -15.48
N GLN A 248 15.53 -12.34 -16.47
CA GLN A 248 16.91 -11.87 -16.28
C GLN A 248 16.95 -10.41 -15.81
N GLU A 249 16.11 -9.53 -16.35
CA GLU A 249 16.00 -8.13 -15.89
C GLU A 249 15.59 -8.06 -14.41
N LEU A 250 14.61 -8.87 -14.00
CA LEU A 250 14.17 -8.94 -12.60
C LEU A 250 15.27 -9.48 -11.68
N GLU A 251 16.05 -10.47 -12.12
CA GLU A 251 17.20 -11.01 -11.37
C GLU A 251 18.32 -9.97 -11.22
N ALA A 252 18.72 -9.30 -12.32
CA ALA A 252 19.75 -8.26 -12.30
C ALA A 252 19.36 -7.08 -11.37
N SER A 253 18.08 -6.70 -11.36
CA SER A 253 17.56 -5.66 -10.45
C SER A 253 17.69 -6.02 -8.96
N ARG A 254 17.70 -7.32 -8.63
CA ARG A 254 17.87 -7.83 -7.27
C ARG A 254 19.33 -7.95 -6.89
N GLU A 255 20.18 -8.47 -7.77
CA GLU A 255 21.62 -8.60 -7.52
C GLU A 255 22.29 -7.26 -7.22
N ALA A 256 21.82 -6.18 -7.83
CA ALA A 256 22.23 -4.82 -7.49
C ALA A 256 21.98 -4.44 -6.01
N ARG A 257 20.98 -5.06 -5.36
CA ARG A 257 20.64 -4.86 -3.93
C ARG A 257 21.31 -5.86 -2.99
N GLU A 258 21.69 -7.05 -3.48
CA GLU A 258 22.29 -8.12 -2.67
C GLU A 258 23.78 -7.94 -2.37
N LYS A 259 24.42 -6.88 -2.88
CA LYS A 259 25.79 -6.47 -2.52
C LYS A 259 25.95 -6.07 -1.03
N ASN A 260 24.93 -6.23 -0.19
CA ASN A 260 25.05 -6.11 1.25
C ASN A 260 25.78 -7.33 1.82
N ALA A 261 27.07 -7.19 2.13
CA ALA A 261 27.94 -8.24 2.66
C ALA A 261 27.36 -9.01 3.87
N LYS A 262 26.51 -8.36 4.68
CA LYS A 262 25.79 -8.99 5.80
C LYS A 262 24.75 -10.00 5.32
N ALA A 263 23.98 -9.67 4.29
CA ALA A 263 22.94 -10.54 3.74
C ALA A 263 23.55 -11.81 3.10
N LEU A 264 24.70 -11.68 2.43
CA LEU A 264 25.43 -12.81 1.88
C LEU A 264 25.91 -13.78 2.98
N ARG A 265 26.50 -13.26 4.07
CA ARG A 265 26.89 -14.08 5.24
C ARG A 265 25.70 -14.80 5.87
N LEU A 266 24.57 -14.10 6.04
CA LEU A 266 23.35 -14.70 6.59
C LEU A 266 22.76 -15.78 5.68
N ALA A 267 22.79 -15.57 4.35
CA ALA A 267 22.35 -16.57 3.39
C ALA A 267 23.25 -17.80 3.38
N GLU A 268 24.57 -17.62 3.47
CA GLU A 268 25.54 -18.71 3.55
C GLU A 268 25.38 -19.52 4.85
N MET A 269 25.21 -18.84 6.00
CA MET A 269 24.93 -19.48 7.28
C MET A 269 23.62 -20.27 7.23
N ASN A 270 22.55 -19.69 6.70
CA ASN A 270 21.27 -20.38 6.53
C ASN A 270 21.37 -21.58 5.60
N ARG A 271 22.19 -21.50 4.53
CA ARG A 271 22.46 -22.63 3.64
C ARG A 271 23.18 -23.77 4.36
N LYS A 272 24.20 -23.45 5.18
CA LYS A 272 24.90 -24.42 6.03
C LYS A 272 23.96 -25.06 7.04
N ASN A 273 23.16 -24.25 7.76
CA ASN A 273 22.18 -24.75 8.72
C ASN A 273 21.12 -25.67 8.07
N ARG A 274 20.65 -25.35 6.86
CA ARG A 274 19.72 -26.22 6.11
C ARG A 274 20.38 -27.55 5.73
N PHE A 275 21.62 -27.50 5.27
CA PHE A 275 22.38 -28.70 4.91
C PHE A 275 22.67 -29.57 6.14
N GLU A 276 23.08 -28.96 7.26
CA GLU A 276 23.31 -29.65 8.52
C GLU A 276 22.02 -30.23 9.11
N ASN A 277 20.90 -29.50 9.06
CA ASN A 277 19.60 -30.04 9.46
C ASN A 277 19.19 -31.23 8.59
N LEU A 278 19.40 -31.15 7.26
CA LEU A 278 19.13 -32.26 6.35
C LEU A 278 20.01 -33.47 6.67
N LYS A 279 21.31 -33.22 6.88
CA LYS A 279 22.28 -34.26 7.22
C LYS A 279 21.94 -34.92 8.56
N ASN A 280 21.68 -34.13 9.59
CA ASN A 280 21.26 -34.61 10.91
C ASN A 280 19.95 -35.40 10.83
N ALA A 281 18.96 -34.92 10.06
CA ALA A 281 17.71 -35.66 9.84
C ALA A 281 17.95 -36.99 9.09
N SER A 282 18.88 -37.02 8.14
CA SER A 282 19.25 -38.24 7.41
C SER A 282 20.07 -39.22 8.26
N ASP A 283 20.96 -38.73 9.12
CA ASP A 283 21.80 -39.53 10.01
C ASP A 283 20.97 -40.11 11.18
N LEU A 284 19.96 -39.36 11.66
CA LEU A 284 18.95 -39.87 12.60
C LEU A 284 18.12 -41.00 11.98
N LYS A 285 17.75 -40.90 10.69
CA LYS A 285 17.03 -41.97 9.98
C LYS A 285 17.86 -43.24 9.76
N ARG A 286 19.20 -43.16 9.76
CA ARG A 286 20.09 -44.31 9.52
C ARG A 286 20.33 -45.19 10.75
N LYS A 287 19.93 -44.76 11.95
CA LYS A 287 20.01 -45.59 13.16
C LYS A 287 18.75 -46.46 13.27
N ALA A 288 18.73 -47.57 12.54
CA ALA A 288 17.74 -48.63 12.76
C ALA A 288 18.07 -49.36 14.08
N LEU A 289 17.70 -48.74 15.20
CA LEU A 289 17.87 -49.31 16.53
C LEU A 289 16.95 -50.52 16.68
N LYS A 290 17.47 -51.62 17.25
CA LYS A 290 16.68 -52.83 17.54
C LYS A 290 15.91 -52.66 18.84
N ALA A 291 14.82 -53.40 19.01
CA ALA A 291 14.01 -53.33 20.23
C ALA A 291 14.86 -53.63 21.47
N GLY A 292 14.96 -52.65 22.37
CA GLY A 292 15.74 -52.73 23.61
C GLY A 292 17.04 -51.91 23.62
N ASP A 293 17.43 -51.31 22.49
CA ASP A 293 18.59 -50.42 22.43
C ASP A 293 18.24 -48.99 22.89
N ALA A 294 19.18 -48.29 23.52
CA ALA A 294 18.92 -46.96 24.08
C ALA A 294 18.61 -45.95 22.95
N GLY A 295 17.35 -45.50 22.88
CA GLY A 295 16.82 -44.62 21.82
C GLY A 295 15.81 -45.28 20.85
N TYR A 296 15.40 -46.52 21.12
CA TYR A 296 14.36 -47.22 20.36
C TYR A 296 12.99 -46.52 20.49
N ASP A 297 12.38 -46.13 19.36
CA ASP A 297 11.07 -45.46 19.32
C ASP A 297 9.93 -46.46 19.63
N PRO A 298 9.18 -46.29 20.73
CA PRO A 298 8.10 -47.19 21.14
C PRO A 298 6.90 -47.22 20.17
N PHE A 299 6.78 -46.26 19.23
CA PHE A 299 5.74 -46.24 18.19
C PHE A 299 6.16 -46.89 16.87
N SER A 300 7.41 -47.34 16.76
CA SER A 300 7.87 -48.08 15.59
C SER A 300 7.15 -49.43 15.49
N ARG A 301 6.45 -49.67 14.38
CA ARG A 301 5.67 -50.90 14.15
C ARG A 301 6.61 -52.10 14.13
N ARG A 302 6.46 -53.00 15.11
CA ARG A 302 7.14 -54.29 15.12
C ARG A 302 6.68 -55.08 13.90
N TRP A 303 7.62 -55.53 13.08
CA TRP A 303 7.31 -56.45 12.00
C TRP A 303 6.83 -57.77 12.60
N THR A 304 5.52 -57.99 12.63
CA THR A 304 4.93 -59.26 13.04
C THR A 304 4.78 -60.15 11.80
N ARG A 305 5.41 -61.33 11.82
CA ARG A 305 4.98 -62.40 10.90
C ARG A 305 3.66 -62.94 11.42
N SER A 306 2.62 -62.92 10.59
CA SER A 306 1.34 -63.54 10.93
C SER A 306 1.56 -65.02 11.22
N ARG A 307 1.38 -65.43 12.48
CA ARG A 307 1.23 -66.84 12.83
C ARG A 307 -0.21 -67.22 12.55
N ASN A 308 -0.46 -67.92 11.46
CA ASN A 308 -1.76 -68.52 11.22
C ASN A 308 -1.91 -69.69 12.20
N TYR A 309 -2.60 -69.45 13.32
CA TYR A 309 -3.06 -70.52 14.20
C TYR A 309 -4.28 -71.16 13.56
N TYR A 310 -4.07 -72.01 12.56
CA TYR A 310 -5.07 -73.02 12.26
C TYR A 310 -4.86 -74.15 13.27
N ALA A 311 -5.51 -74.03 14.42
CA ALA A 311 -5.68 -75.16 15.32
C ALA A 311 -6.68 -76.11 14.67
N ALA A 312 -6.18 -77.08 13.89
CA ALA A 312 -6.90 -78.33 13.78
C ALA A 312 -7.01 -78.89 15.22
N LYS A 313 -8.20 -79.36 15.56
CA LYS A 313 -8.63 -79.86 16.89
C LYS A 313 -7.56 -80.64 17.67
N PRO A 314 -7.66 -80.70 19.02
CA PRO A 314 -6.61 -81.25 19.87
C PRO A 314 -6.43 -82.75 19.60
N GLY A 315 -5.22 -83.12 19.20
CA GLY A 315 -4.68 -84.46 19.31
C GLY A 315 -3.37 -84.35 20.06
N GLU A 316 -3.31 -85.08 21.17
CA GLU A 316 -2.25 -85.27 22.16
C GLU A 316 -0.80 -84.87 21.80
N GLU A 317 -0.19 -84.19 22.78
CA GLU A 317 1.21 -84.22 23.22
C GLU A 317 2.32 -84.71 22.27
N ALA A 318 3.33 -83.86 22.04
CA ALA A 318 4.72 -84.20 22.36
C ALA A 318 5.67 -82.99 22.28
N ALA A 319 6.25 -82.68 23.43
CA ALA A 319 7.67 -82.35 23.68
C ALA A 319 8.35 -81.19 22.94
N ASP A 320 8.71 -80.18 23.75
CA ASP A 320 10.03 -79.55 23.87
C ASP A 320 10.95 -79.47 22.65
N ARG A 321 11.42 -78.24 22.36
CA ARG A 321 12.84 -77.86 22.52
C ARG A 321 13.09 -76.38 22.23
N ASN A 322 13.74 -75.73 23.20
CA ASN A 322 14.58 -74.56 23.01
C ASN A 322 15.59 -74.79 21.87
N ASN A 323 15.84 -73.79 21.02
CA ASN A 323 17.15 -73.11 21.01
C ASN A 323 17.28 -72.01 19.95
N SER A 324 18.09 -71.04 20.37
CA SER A 324 18.71 -69.94 19.65
C SER A 324 19.56 -70.37 18.44
N ALA A 325 19.87 -69.35 17.63
CA ALA A 325 20.99 -69.23 16.69
C ALA A 325 20.80 -69.75 15.25
N GLY A 326 20.41 -68.80 14.39
CA GLY A 326 21.15 -68.38 13.20
C GLY A 326 21.67 -69.45 12.22
N SER A 327 21.08 -69.47 11.03
CA SER A 327 21.90 -69.58 9.81
C SER A 327 21.22 -68.96 8.60
N LYS A 328 22.05 -68.34 7.77
CA LYS A 328 21.76 -67.56 6.56
C LYS A 328 21.07 -68.41 5.51
N VAL A 329 20.10 -67.85 4.77
CA VAL A 329 19.85 -68.27 3.38
C VAL A 329 19.50 -67.06 2.50
N ALA A 330 20.08 -67.14 1.31
CA ALA A 330 20.17 -66.20 0.22
C ALA A 330 18.85 -65.74 -0.42
N ILE A 331 18.99 -64.65 -1.16
CA ILE A 331 18.06 -64.05 -2.11
C ILE A 331 18.05 -64.86 -3.42
N ALA A 332 16.86 -65.26 -3.85
CA ALA A 332 16.40 -65.45 -5.25
C ALA A 332 14.88 -65.74 -5.12
N GLY A 333 13.93 -65.20 -5.88
CA GLY A 333 13.95 -64.73 -7.25
C GLY A 333 12.73 -65.34 -7.96
N SER A 334 11.70 -64.53 -8.17
CA SER A 334 10.68 -64.64 -9.22
C SER A 334 9.39 -65.50 -9.03
N THR A 335 8.30 -64.85 -9.46
CA THR A 335 7.21 -65.35 -10.31
C THR A 335 5.89 -65.80 -9.67
N ILE A 336 4.84 -65.08 -10.08
CA ILE A 336 3.40 -65.27 -9.87
C ILE A 336 2.91 -66.52 -10.63
N PRO A 337 1.88 -67.21 -10.14
CA PRO A 337 0.70 -67.39 -11.01
C PRO A 337 -0.64 -67.10 -10.31
N ASN A 338 -1.56 -66.55 -11.10
CA ASN A 338 -3.00 -66.39 -10.85
C ASN A 338 -3.69 -67.69 -10.40
N VAL A 339 -4.65 -67.61 -9.46
CA VAL A 339 -5.98 -68.27 -9.57
C VAL A 339 -7.01 -67.43 -8.77
N ALA A 340 -8.17 -67.22 -9.38
CA ALA A 340 -9.34 -66.54 -8.86
C ALA A 340 -10.08 -67.32 -7.75
N VAL A 341 -10.86 -66.61 -6.93
CA VAL A 341 -12.31 -66.76 -6.62
C VAL A 341 -12.57 -66.21 -5.21
N ASN A 342 -13.48 -65.22 -5.10
CA ASN A 342 -14.52 -65.05 -4.06
C ASN A 342 -14.98 -63.57 -4.02
N ALA A 343 -15.86 -63.21 -4.96
CA ALA A 343 -16.39 -61.85 -5.14
C ALA A 343 -17.65 -61.53 -4.30
N GLU A 344 -18.14 -62.45 -3.46
CA GLU A 344 -19.39 -62.24 -2.73
C GLU A 344 -19.23 -61.62 -1.33
N ALA A 345 -18.08 -61.77 -0.68
CA ALA A 345 -17.87 -61.25 0.68
C ALA A 345 -17.55 -59.73 0.74
N GLY A 346 -17.17 -59.12 -0.40
CA GLY A 346 -16.76 -57.71 -0.48
C GLY A 346 -17.91 -56.71 -0.63
N MET A 347 -19.06 -57.13 -1.15
CA MET A 347 -20.20 -56.22 -1.39
C MET A 347 -21.03 -55.98 -0.12
N VAL A 348 -21.11 -56.96 0.78
CA VAL A 348 -21.88 -56.81 2.03
C VAL A 348 -21.14 -55.91 3.03
N ALA A 349 -19.81 -56.00 3.08
CA ALA A 349 -18.99 -55.15 3.95
C ALA A 349 -18.97 -53.67 3.51
N THR A 350 -19.21 -53.39 2.22
CA THR A 350 -19.26 -52.02 1.69
C THR A 350 -20.64 -51.37 1.85
N ALA A 351 -21.73 -52.15 1.80
CA ALA A 351 -23.07 -51.64 2.07
C ALA A 351 -23.27 -51.25 3.54
N VAL A 352 -22.83 -52.10 4.47
CA VAL A 352 -22.92 -51.83 5.93
C VAL A 352 -22.05 -50.64 6.34
N ALA A 353 -20.89 -50.46 5.70
CA ALA A 353 -20.02 -49.31 5.94
C ALA A 353 -20.58 -47.98 5.38
N LEU A 354 -21.38 -48.04 4.31
CA LEU A 354 -22.05 -46.87 3.73
C LEU A 354 -23.28 -46.45 4.54
N GLU A 355 -24.02 -47.41 5.10
CA GLU A 355 -25.17 -47.13 5.98
C GLU A 355 -24.71 -46.53 7.33
N ALA A 356 -23.61 -47.04 7.90
CA ALA A 356 -22.99 -46.47 9.09
C ALA A 356 -22.38 -45.07 8.87
N ALA A 357 -22.04 -44.72 7.63
CA ALA A 357 -21.56 -43.38 7.26
C ALA A 357 -22.71 -42.38 6.98
N ALA A 358 -23.92 -42.87 6.71
CA ALA A 358 -25.10 -42.05 6.47
C ALA A 358 -25.75 -41.52 7.77
N ASP A 359 -25.61 -42.27 8.88
CA ASP A 359 -26.11 -41.88 10.21
C ASP A 359 -25.14 -40.98 11.00
N ALA A 360 -23.94 -40.72 10.47
CA ALA A 360 -23.05 -39.70 11.00
C ALA A 360 -23.55 -38.31 10.58
N GLY A 361 -24.37 -37.71 11.45
CA GLY A 361 -25.00 -36.40 11.29
C GLY A 361 -24.19 -35.41 10.45
N LYS A 362 -24.80 -34.99 9.34
CA LYS A 362 -24.33 -33.98 8.40
C LYS A 362 -24.00 -32.70 9.17
N LEU A 363 -22.70 -32.43 9.38
CA LEU A 363 -22.20 -31.19 9.97
C LEU A 363 -22.42 -30.04 8.97
N VAL A 364 -23.65 -29.51 8.96
CA VAL A 364 -24.02 -28.28 8.25
C VAL A 364 -23.77 -27.14 9.22
N ASP A 365 -22.52 -26.69 9.29
CA ASP A 365 -22.20 -25.33 9.70
C ASP A 365 -20.84 -24.95 9.09
N THR A 366 -20.89 -24.45 7.84
CA THR A 366 -19.74 -23.89 7.13
C THR A 366 -19.72 -22.37 7.19
N SER A 367 -20.31 -21.76 8.21
CA SER A 367 -19.96 -20.38 8.57
C SER A 367 -18.76 -20.43 9.50
N ALA A 368 -17.60 -19.97 9.02
CA ALA A 368 -16.47 -19.66 9.89
C ALA A 368 -16.97 -18.76 11.03
N PRO A 369 -16.54 -18.96 12.29
CA PRO A 369 -16.87 -18.04 13.37
C PRO A 369 -16.37 -16.66 12.95
N VAL A 370 -17.29 -15.79 12.56
CA VAL A 370 -16.99 -14.41 12.26
C VAL A 370 -16.54 -13.82 13.58
N ASP A 371 -15.30 -13.33 13.65
CA ASP A 371 -14.81 -12.54 14.78
C ASP A 371 -15.85 -11.44 15.03
N GLN A 372 -16.68 -11.64 16.05
CA GLN A 372 -17.56 -10.59 16.55
C GLN A 372 -16.66 -9.57 17.22
N GLY A 373 -16.19 -8.60 16.43
CA GLY A 373 -15.63 -7.33 16.87
C GLY A 373 -14.84 -7.42 18.17
N THR A 374 -13.73 -8.16 18.19
CA THR A 374 -12.77 -8.02 19.29
C THR A 374 -12.17 -6.62 19.15
N GLU A 375 -12.75 -5.66 19.87
CA GLU A 375 -12.21 -4.31 20.06
C GLU A 375 -10.89 -4.42 20.83
N SER A 376 -9.81 -4.72 20.11
CA SER A 376 -8.47 -4.95 20.66
C SER A 376 -7.78 -3.69 21.20
N ASN A 377 -8.52 -2.57 21.32
CA ASN A 377 -8.01 -1.28 21.77
C ASN A 377 -8.86 -0.66 22.89
N MET A 378 -9.39 -1.47 23.80
CA MET A 378 -9.82 -0.94 25.09
C MET A 378 -8.58 -0.46 25.84
N LEU A 379 -8.50 0.85 26.14
CA LEU A 379 -7.51 1.38 27.08
C LEU A 379 -7.75 0.72 28.45
N HIS A 380 -7.06 -0.39 28.71
CA HIS A 380 -7.05 -0.99 30.02
C HIS A 380 -6.15 -0.16 30.92
N ASN A 381 -6.76 0.52 31.90
CA ASN A 381 -6.03 1.08 33.03
C ASN A 381 -5.64 -0.09 33.94
N PHE A 382 -4.54 -0.77 33.62
CA PHE A 382 -3.97 -1.75 34.53
C PHE A 382 -3.37 -1.02 35.73
N GLU A 383 -4.06 -1.06 36.86
CA GLU A 383 -3.44 -0.77 38.15
C GLU A 383 -2.45 -1.90 38.44
N LEU A 384 -1.18 -1.66 38.12
CA LEU A 384 -0.09 -2.57 38.46
C LEU A 384 0.47 -2.17 39.82
N PRO A 385 0.12 -2.90 40.92
CA PRO A 385 0.70 -2.62 42.22
C PRO A 385 2.19 -2.97 42.20
N ILE A 386 3.03 -1.94 42.16
CA ILE A 386 4.49 -2.10 42.20
C ILE A 386 4.89 -2.41 43.65
N SER A 387 5.36 -3.63 43.91
CA SER A 387 5.85 -4.00 45.24
C SER A 387 7.22 -3.39 45.53
N LEU A 388 7.30 -2.55 46.57
CA LEU A 388 8.55 -1.91 47.03
C LEU A 388 9.30 -2.73 48.09
N SER A 389 8.87 -3.96 48.36
CA SER A 389 9.47 -4.85 49.36
C SER A 389 10.95 -5.15 49.11
N SER A 390 11.37 -5.16 47.84
CA SER A 390 12.77 -5.35 47.46
C SER A 390 13.66 -4.18 47.87
N LEU A 391 13.09 -2.96 47.90
CA LEU A 391 13.78 -1.72 48.27
C LEU A 391 13.89 -1.53 49.78
N GLN A 392 13.02 -2.17 50.57
CA GLN A 392 13.10 -2.13 52.04
C GLN A 392 14.46 -2.63 52.55
N ARG A 393 15.04 -3.64 51.89
CA ARG A 393 16.37 -4.19 52.22
C ARG A 393 17.52 -3.17 52.06
N PHE A 394 17.28 -2.10 51.31
CA PHE A 394 18.26 -1.07 51.01
C PHE A 394 17.96 0.27 51.72
N GLY A 395 17.00 0.30 52.64
CA GLY A 395 16.58 1.54 53.32
C GLY A 395 15.33 2.19 52.74
N GLY A 396 14.53 1.44 51.96
CA GLY A 396 13.25 1.91 51.43
C GLY A 396 13.42 2.94 50.30
N SER A 397 12.69 4.05 50.37
CA SER A 397 12.70 5.10 49.34
C SER A 397 14.03 5.84 49.21
N GLN A 398 14.81 5.92 50.28
CA GLN A 398 16.14 6.55 50.28
C GLN A 398 17.24 5.60 49.74
N GLY A 399 16.93 4.30 49.66
CA GLY A 399 17.85 3.22 49.28
C GLY A 399 17.89 2.87 47.79
N VAL A 400 17.21 3.63 46.93
CA VAL A 400 16.99 3.27 45.51
C VAL A 400 18.30 3.13 44.74
N GLU A 401 19.26 4.00 45.00
CA GLU A 401 20.58 3.98 44.36
C GLU A 401 21.40 2.75 44.78
N ALA A 402 21.39 2.41 46.07
CA ALA A 402 22.03 1.20 46.58
C ALA A 402 21.41 -0.08 46.01
N GLY A 403 20.08 -0.14 45.89
CA GLY A 403 19.36 -1.26 45.27
C GLY A 403 19.66 -1.39 43.78
N PHE A 404 19.77 -0.27 43.05
CA PHE A 404 20.16 -0.24 41.65
C PHE A 404 21.59 -0.78 41.46
N MET A 405 22.55 -0.32 42.26
CA MET A 405 23.94 -0.76 42.18
C MET A 405 24.11 -2.25 42.52
N ALA A 406 23.41 -2.75 43.54
CA ALA A 406 23.41 -4.18 43.87
C ALA A 406 22.84 -5.04 42.73
N LYS A 407 21.75 -4.58 42.10
CA LYS A 407 21.15 -5.27 40.95
C LYS A 407 22.10 -5.25 39.74
N LYS A 408 22.72 -4.10 39.45
CA LYS A 408 23.70 -3.94 38.38
C LYS A 408 24.87 -4.93 38.56
N GLN A 409 25.47 -4.97 39.73
CA GLN A 409 26.57 -5.89 40.04
C GLN A 409 26.17 -7.36 39.84
N LYS A 410 24.96 -7.75 40.26
CA LYS A 410 24.45 -9.12 40.06
C LYS A 410 24.30 -9.45 38.57
N VAL A 411 23.79 -8.52 37.77
CA VAL A 411 23.63 -8.72 36.33
C VAL A 411 24.99 -8.79 35.64
N GLU A 412 25.92 -7.89 35.95
CA GLU A 412 27.27 -7.89 35.40
C GLU A 412 28.04 -9.17 35.75
N ALA A 413 27.90 -9.67 36.99
CA ALA A 413 28.48 -10.94 37.41
C ALA A 413 27.89 -12.15 36.67
N THR A 414 26.59 -12.10 36.35
CA THR A 414 25.90 -13.18 35.60
C THR A 414 26.28 -13.16 34.11
N VAL A 415 26.40 -11.96 33.53
CA VAL A 415 26.65 -11.76 32.09
C VAL A 415 28.15 -11.76 31.76
N GLY A 416 29.02 -11.54 32.76
CA GLY A 416 30.47 -11.49 32.60
C GLY A 416 30.98 -10.23 31.90
N PHE A 417 30.16 -9.19 31.78
CA PHE A 417 30.49 -7.92 31.13
C PHE A 417 30.12 -6.74 32.02
N ARG A 418 31.10 -5.86 32.29
CA ARG A 418 30.92 -4.67 33.13
C ARG A 418 30.47 -3.49 32.26
N VAL A 419 29.32 -2.90 32.58
CA VAL A 419 28.76 -1.76 31.83
C VAL A 419 29.34 -0.47 32.43
N PRO A 420 30.10 0.32 31.65
CA PRO A 420 30.59 1.62 32.09
C PRO A 420 29.43 2.55 32.46
N GLU A 421 29.59 3.35 33.51
CA GLU A 421 28.56 4.31 33.93
C GLU A 421 28.47 5.53 33.01
N ASN A 422 29.54 5.78 32.26
CA ASN A 422 29.62 6.81 31.26
C ASN A 422 30.47 6.30 30.09
N ASP A 423 29.85 6.15 28.94
CA ASP A 423 30.55 5.75 27.70
C ASP A 423 31.35 6.93 27.09
N GLY A 424 31.39 8.08 27.77
CA GLY A 424 32.07 9.31 27.34
C GLY A 424 31.49 9.95 26.07
N ARG A 425 30.46 9.34 25.46
CA ARG A 425 29.83 9.77 24.23
C ARG A 425 28.52 10.49 24.51
N ARG A 426 28.32 11.63 23.86
CA ARG A 426 27.02 12.32 23.86
C ARG A 426 26.04 11.54 22.99
N HIS A 427 25.14 10.79 23.61
CA HIS A 427 24.07 10.10 22.90
C HIS A 427 22.96 11.10 22.57
N ALA A 428 22.92 11.57 21.32
CA ALA A 428 21.99 12.61 20.85
C ALA A 428 20.49 12.25 20.96
N LEU A 429 20.17 10.98 21.28
CA LEU A 429 18.81 10.45 21.34
C LEU A 429 18.34 10.07 22.76
N THR A 430 19.18 10.21 23.79
CA THR A 430 18.81 9.90 25.18
C THR A 430 18.68 11.17 25.99
N LEU A 431 17.47 11.43 26.52
CA LEU A 431 17.20 12.49 27.48
C LEU A 431 18.05 12.28 28.74
N THR A 432 18.95 13.21 29.03
CA THR A 432 19.68 13.19 30.30
C THR A 432 18.72 13.45 31.46
N VAL A 433 19.03 12.93 32.65
CA VAL A 433 18.19 13.13 33.85
C VAL A 433 18.00 14.63 34.14
N SER A 434 19.03 15.44 33.89
CA SER A 434 19.01 16.90 33.98
C SER A 434 18.05 17.54 32.97
N ASP A 435 18.06 17.09 31.71
CA ASP A 435 17.10 17.57 30.70
C ASP A 435 15.66 17.16 31.03
N TYR A 436 15.45 15.95 31.56
CA TYR A 436 14.13 15.49 32.00
C TYR A 436 13.61 16.35 33.15
N LYS A 437 14.44 16.63 34.16
CA LYS A 437 14.06 17.50 35.28
C LYS A 437 13.73 18.91 34.81
N ARG A 438 14.52 19.48 33.89
CA ARG A 438 14.25 20.80 33.30
C ARG A 438 12.93 20.83 32.52
N ARG A 439 12.63 19.80 31.72
CA ARG A 439 11.37 19.70 30.96
C ARG A 439 10.14 19.44 31.82
N ARG A 440 10.32 18.86 33.00
CA ARG A 440 9.26 18.62 33.99
C ARG A 440 9.11 19.73 35.03
N GLY A 441 9.93 20.78 34.97
CA GLY A 441 9.90 21.89 35.94
C GLY A 441 10.31 21.48 37.36
N LEU A 442 11.18 20.47 37.47
CA LEU A 442 11.67 19.92 38.75
C LEU A 442 13.03 20.52 39.16
N LEU A 443 13.47 21.58 38.49
CA LEU A 443 14.73 22.30 38.71
C LEU A 443 14.47 23.79 38.84
#